data_AF-A0A1A8GMQ5-F1
#
_entry.id   AF-A0A1A8GMQ5-F1
#
_cell.length_a   1.000
_cell.length_b   1.000
_cell.length_c   1.000
_cell.angle_alpha   90.00
_cell.angle_beta   90.00
_cell.angle_gamma   90.00
#
_symmetry.space_group_name_H-M   'P 1'
#
loop_
_entity.id
_entity.type
_entity.pdbx_description
1 polymer ?
#
loop_
_entity_poly.entity_id
_entity_poly.type
_entity_poly.pdbx_seq_one_letter_code
_entity_poly.pdbx_strand_id
1 'polypeptide(L)'
;LDSTCFFLYLLPPIILDAGYFLPIRPFMENLGTILMFAVIGTLWNAFFIGGLLYGICQISNSDLTAIGVLPCLLFGSIVSAVDPVAVLAVFEEIHINELLHILVFGESLLNDAVTVVLYHLFEEFSVDGSVTVLDGVLGVISFLVVALGGVLFGALYGFLAALTSRFTSHTRVIEPLFAFLYSYMAYLSAEVFHLSGIMALIACGAVMRPYIEANISHKSHTTIKYFLKMLSSISETLIFIFLGVATVDGRHSWNWIFVTMSVVLCLVARVIGVVGLTFIINKFRIVKLTTKDQFIIAYGGLRGAIAFSLGFLLNKDHFPMRDMFLTAIITVIFFTVFVQGMTIKPLVELLAVKKKQEAKRSINEEIHTQFLDHLLTGIEDICGHYGHHHWKDKL
;
A
#
# COMPACT_ATOMS: atom_id res chain seq x y z
N LEU A 1 -10.83 -12.73 19.27
CA LEU A 1 -10.68 -11.26 19.23
C LEU A 1 -11.66 -10.74 18.20
N ASP A 2 -12.41 -9.70 18.53
CA ASP A 2 -13.29 -9.04 17.56
C ASP A 2 -12.42 -8.44 16.44
N SER A 3 -12.82 -8.69 15.20
CA SER A 3 -12.17 -8.21 13.98
C SER A 3 -11.97 -6.70 13.97
N THR A 4 -12.85 -5.97 14.66
CA THR A 4 -12.79 -4.51 14.85
C THR A 4 -11.57 -4.05 15.65
N CYS A 5 -11.12 -4.82 16.64
CA CYS A 5 -9.92 -4.49 17.41
C CYS A 5 -8.65 -4.51 16.54
N PHE A 6 -8.65 -5.32 15.47
CA PHE A 6 -7.53 -5.38 14.56
C PHE A 6 -7.37 -4.06 13.79
N PHE A 7 -8.44 -3.61 13.14
CA PHE A 7 -8.42 -2.39 12.32
C PHE A 7 -8.20 -1.13 13.16
N LEU A 8 -8.73 -1.10 14.39
CA LEU A 8 -8.61 0.06 15.27
C LEU A 8 -7.25 0.17 15.99
N TYR A 9 -6.59 -0.95 16.31
CA TYR A 9 -5.39 -0.94 17.16
C TYR A 9 -4.11 -1.41 16.46
N LEU A 10 -4.17 -2.47 15.66
CA LEU A 10 -2.97 -3.09 15.07
C LEU A 10 -2.52 -2.40 13.79
N LEU A 11 -3.47 -2.00 12.96
CA LEU A 11 -3.21 -1.44 11.63
C LEU A 11 -2.70 0.02 11.65
N PRO A 12 -3.25 0.95 12.47
CA PRO A 12 -2.83 2.35 12.44
C PRO A 12 -1.34 2.59 12.73
N PRO A 13 -0.68 1.91 13.69
CA PRO A 13 0.75 2.08 13.93
C PRO A 13 1.63 1.70 12.74
N ILE A 14 1.27 0.66 11.99
CA ILE A 14 2.03 0.17 10.82
C ILE A 14 1.99 1.22 9.71
N ILE A 15 0.79 1.71 9.41
CA ILE A 15 0.56 2.70 8.36
C ILE A 15 1.14 4.05 8.75
N LEU A 16 1.09 4.40 10.04
CA LEU A 16 1.70 5.63 10.54
C LEU A 16 3.23 5.59 10.44
N ASP A 17 3.88 4.48 10.76
CA ASP A 17 5.34 4.31 10.56
C ASP A 17 5.68 4.49 9.07
N ALA A 18 4.96 3.80 8.18
CA ALA A 18 5.20 3.88 6.74
C ALA A 18 4.93 5.29 6.17
N GLY A 19 3.82 5.93 6.56
CA GLY A 19 3.44 7.28 6.12
C GLY A 19 4.36 8.37 6.67
N TYR A 20 4.78 8.27 7.94
CA TYR A 20 5.65 9.28 8.56
C TYR A 20 7.07 9.22 8.02
N PHE A 21 7.62 8.04 7.73
CA PHE A 21 8.97 7.90 7.17
C PHE A 21 9.03 7.93 5.64
N LEU A 22 7.91 8.16 4.97
CA LEU A 22 7.82 8.28 3.51
C LEU A 22 8.79 9.35 2.97
N PRO A 23 9.75 9.00 2.10
CA PRO A 23 10.64 9.98 1.48
C PRO A 23 9.88 10.84 0.46
N ILE A 24 9.37 11.99 0.92
CA ILE A 24 8.38 12.80 0.19
C ILE A 24 8.86 13.28 -1.19
N ARG A 25 10.13 13.71 -1.31
CA ARG A 25 10.69 14.22 -2.57
C ARG A 25 10.67 13.18 -3.69
N PRO A 26 11.38 12.04 -3.56
CA PRO A 26 11.41 11.06 -4.64
C PRO A 26 10.08 10.29 -4.78
N PHE A 27 9.22 10.28 -3.75
CA PHE A 27 7.84 9.81 -3.86
C PHE A 27 7.02 10.72 -4.78
N MET A 28 7.07 12.04 -4.59
CA MET A 28 6.34 13.01 -5.42
C MET A 28 6.85 13.05 -6.85
N GLU A 29 8.16 12.93 -7.08
CA GLU A 29 8.75 12.82 -8.41
C GLU A 29 8.22 11.60 -9.20
N ASN A 30 7.85 10.52 -8.50
CA ASN A 30 7.39 9.27 -9.11
C ASN A 30 5.89 9.00 -8.86
N LEU A 31 5.14 9.97 -8.32
CA LEU A 31 3.76 9.78 -7.85
C LEU A 31 2.85 9.21 -8.94
N GLY A 32 2.95 9.69 -10.18
CA GLY A 32 2.14 9.19 -11.28
C GLY A 32 2.36 7.71 -11.57
N THR A 33 3.60 7.22 -11.47
CA THR A 33 3.91 5.80 -11.65
C THR A 33 3.39 4.97 -10.48
N ILE A 34 3.55 5.48 -9.26
CA ILE A 34 3.07 4.83 -8.04
C ILE A 34 1.55 4.70 -8.06
N LEU A 35 0.82 5.77 -8.42
CA LEU A 35 -0.64 5.77 -8.53
C LEU A 35 -1.13 4.81 -9.62
N MET A 36 -0.44 4.72 -10.76
CA MET A 36 -0.78 3.75 -11.80
C MET A 36 -0.68 2.30 -11.29
N PHE A 37 0.37 1.95 -10.55
CA PHE A 37 0.49 0.63 -9.95
C PHE A 37 -0.52 0.40 -8.81
N ALA A 38 -0.66 1.37 -7.92
CA ALA A 38 -1.49 1.25 -6.72
C ALA A 38 -3.01 1.32 -6.98
N VAL A 39 -3.47 2.01 -8.02
CA VAL A 39 -4.90 2.10 -8.35
C VAL A 39 -5.24 1.17 -9.50
N ILE A 40 -4.57 1.30 -10.65
CA ILE A 40 -4.93 0.50 -11.82
C ILE A 40 -4.45 -0.95 -11.66
N GLY A 41 -3.26 -1.16 -11.11
CA GLY A 41 -2.74 -2.52 -10.86
C GLY A 41 -3.59 -3.31 -9.86
N THR A 42 -4.17 -2.63 -8.89
CA THR A 42 -4.97 -3.27 -7.84
C THR A 42 -6.37 -3.56 -8.33
N LEU A 43 -7.00 -2.63 -9.07
CA LEU A 43 -8.24 -2.89 -9.80
C LEU A 43 -8.05 -4.04 -10.80
N TRP A 44 -6.96 -4.04 -11.57
CA TRP A 44 -6.64 -5.14 -12.47
C TRP A 44 -6.56 -6.47 -11.73
N ASN A 45 -5.79 -6.55 -10.63
CA ASN A 45 -5.67 -7.79 -9.85
C ASN A 45 -7.02 -8.22 -9.28
N ALA A 46 -7.81 -7.30 -8.72
CA ALA A 46 -9.11 -7.61 -8.13
C ALA A 46 -10.10 -8.16 -9.17
N PHE A 47 -10.27 -7.49 -10.30
CA PHE A 47 -11.18 -7.92 -11.36
C PHE A 47 -10.69 -9.18 -12.08
N PHE A 48 -9.38 -9.29 -12.33
CA PHE A 48 -8.82 -10.45 -13.04
C PHE A 48 -8.89 -11.72 -12.18
N ILE A 49 -8.46 -11.65 -10.91
CA ILE A 49 -8.53 -12.78 -9.99
C ILE A 49 -10.00 -13.14 -9.70
N GLY A 50 -10.83 -12.16 -9.35
CA GLY A 50 -12.23 -12.40 -9.03
C GLY A 50 -13.04 -12.92 -10.22
N GLY A 51 -12.85 -12.35 -11.41
CA GLY A 51 -13.54 -12.77 -12.63
C GLY A 51 -13.14 -14.17 -13.09
N LEU A 52 -11.84 -14.50 -13.06
CA LEU A 52 -11.37 -15.84 -13.44
C LEU A 52 -11.76 -16.90 -12.41
N LEU A 53 -11.71 -16.59 -11.12
CA LEU A 53 -12.21 -17.50 -10.08
C LEU A 53 -13.70 -17.77 -10.25
N TYR A 54 -14.51 -16.75 -10.55
CA TYR A 54 -15.92 -16.94 -10.86
C TYR A 54 -16.11 -17.89 -12.06
N GLY A 55 -15.35 -17.68 -13.14
CA GLY A 55 -15.38 -18.56 -14.31
C GLY A 55 -15.04 -20.02 -13.97
N ILE A 56 -14.03 -20.24 -13.12
CA ILE A 56 -13.65 -21.59 -12.66
C ILE A 56 -14.73 -22.21 -11.78
N CYS A 57 -15.35 -21.44 -10.88
CA CYS A 57 -16.46 -21.90 -10.04
C CYS A 57 -17.68 -22.33 -10.85
N GLN A 58 -17.94 -21.69 -12.00
CA GLN A 58 -19.03 -22.09 -12.91
C GLN A 58 -18.70 -23.35 -13.72
N ILE A 59 -17.43 -23.54 -14.11
CA ILE A 59 -17.00 -24.72 -14.89
C ILE A 59 -16.89 -25.97 -14.02
N SER A 60 -16.48 -25.80 -12.77
CA SER A 60 -16.38 -26.90 -11.80
C SER A 60 -17.77 -27.24 -11.28
N ASN A 61 -18.47 -28.19 -11.91
CA ASN A 61 -19.79 -28.77 -11.57
C ASN A 61 -19.89 -29.33 -10.12
N SER A 62 -19.62 -28.51 -9.13
CA SER A 62 -19.48 -28.82 -7.71
C SER A 62 -20.24 -27.77 -6.90
N ASP A 63 -20.34 -27.92 -5.58
CA ASP A 63 -21.06 -27.01 -4.68
C ASP A 63 -20.62 -25.52 -4.75
N LEU A 64 -19.58 -25.20 -5.53
CA LEU A 64 -19.11 -23.85 -5.86
C LEU A 64 -20.00 -23.08 -6.85
N THR A 65 -20.94 -23.71 -7.55
CA THR A 65 -21.80 -23.01 -8.53
C THR A 65 -22.74 -22.00 -7.88
N ALA A 66 -22.93 -22.07 -6.55
CA ALA A 66 -23.71 -21.12 -5.77
C ALA A 66 -22.99 -19.79 -5.50
N ILE A 67 -21.70 -19.66 -5.83
CA ILE A 67 -20.93 -18.45 -5.58
C ILE A 67 -21.24 -17.41 -6.67
N GLY A 68 -21.80 -16.28 -6.25
CA GLY A 68 -22.04 -15.13 -7.12
C GLY A 68 -20.75 -14.40 -7.52
N VAL A 69 -20.85 -13.51 -8.50
CA VAL A 69 -19.71 -12.71 -8.99
C VAL A 69 -19.15 -11.79 -7.90
N LEU A 70 -20.02 -11.18 -7.08
CA LEU A 70 -19.62 -10.21 -6.06
C LEU A 70 -18.70 -10.81 -4.97
N PRO A 71 -19.04 -11.97 -4.34
CA PRO A 71 -18.12 -12.64 -3.42
C PRO A 71 -16.74 -12.96 -4.04
N CYS A 72 -16.68 -13.34 -5.32
CA CYS A 72 -15.42 -13.57 -6.01
C CYS A 72 -14.63 -12.28 -6.25
N LEU A 73 -15.29 -11.18 -6.60
CA LEU A 73 -14.66 -9.85 -6.74
C LEU A 73 -14.16 -9.32 -5.40
N LEU A 74 -14.93 -9.53 -4.33
CA LEU A 74 -14.51 -9.22 -2.96
C LEU A 74 -13.30 -10.06 -2.55
N PHE A 75 -13.27 -11.35 -2.88
CA PHE A 75 -12.08 -12.17 -2.67
C PHE A 75 -10.88 -11.63 -3.46
N GLY A 76 -11.09 -11.26 -4.72
CA GLY A 76 -10.08 -10.64 -5.57
C GLY A 76 -9.53 -9.33 -5.00
N SER A 77 -10.38 -8.48 -4.41
CA SER A 77 -9.95 -7.24 -3.77
C SER A 77 -9.09 -7.53 -2.55
N ILE A 78 -9.52 -8.41 -1.65
CA ILE A 78 -8.74 -8.79 -0.44
C ILE A 78 -7.35 -9.30 -0.82
N VAL A 79 -7.29 -10.22 -1.80
CA VAL A 79 -6.03 -10.81 -2.24
C VAL A 79 -5.20 -9.80 -3.05
N SER A 80 -5.75 -8.66 -3.49
CA SER A 80 -5.00 -7.62 -4.21
C SER A 80 -4.05 -6.81 -3.32
N ALA A 81 -4.25 -6.76 -1.99
CA ALA A 81 -3.32 -6.10 -1.08
C ALA A 81 -1.91 -6.73 -1.18
N VAL A 82 -0.89 -5.89 -1.21
CA VAL A 82 0.52 -6.28 -1.39
C VAL A 82 1.29 -5.77 -0.18
N ASP A 83 2.13 -6.61 0.39
CA ASP A 83 2.98 -6.29 1.53
C ASP A 83 4.45 -6.26 1.08
N PRO A 84 5.16 -5.13 1.25
CA PRO A 84 6.52 -4.99 0.76
C PRO A 84 7.58 -5.35 1.81
N VAL A 85 7.20 -5.67 3.06
CA VAL A 85 8.14 -5.66 4.21
C VAL A 85 9.37 -6.56 3.97
N ALA A 86 9.16 -7.83 3.61
CA ALA A 86 10.28 -8.74 3.37
C ALA A 86 11.13 -8.35 2.15
N VAL A 87 10.51 -7.74 1.14
CA VAL A 87 11.20 -7.31 -0.09
C VAL A 87 12.06 -6.08 0.16
N LEU A 88 11.53 -5.11 0.90
CA LEU A 88 12.26 -3.89 1.24
C LEU A 88 13.45 -4.19 2.14
N ALA A 89 13.31 -5.10 3.09
CA ALA A 89 14.43 -5.55 3.92
C ALA A 89 15.58 -6.12 3.07
N VAL A 90 15.25 -6.92 2.05
CA VAL A 90 16.25 -7.46 1.10
C VAL A 90 16.85 -6.37 0.22
N PHE A 91 16.05 -5.38 -0.20
CA PHE A 91 16.52 -4.28 -1.03
C PHE A 91 17.48 -3.34 -0.28
N GLU A 92 17.23 -3.11 1.01
CA GLU A 92 18.13 -2.37 1.90
C GLU A 92 19.48 -3.09 2.05
N GLU A 93 19.47 -4.42 2.20
CA GLU A 93 20.70 -5.23 2.33
C GLU A 93 21.53 -5.27 1.03
N ILE A 94 20.87 -5.39 -0.13
CA ILE A 94 21.54 -5.50 -1.44
C ILE A 94 21.91 -4.12 -2.01
N HIS A 95 21.46 -3.03 -1.38
CA HIS A 95 21.60 -1.64 -1.86
C HIS A 95 21.12 -1.48 -3.31
N ILE A 96 19.87 -1.85 -3.57
CA ILE A 96 19.26 -1.70 -4.90
C ILE A 96 18.98 -0.21 -5.20
N ASN A 97 18.78 0.11 -6.48
CA ASN A 97 18.33 1.42 -6.95
C ASN A 97 17.18 1.98 -6.09
N GLU A 98 17.36 3.20 -5.57
CA GLU A 98 16.38 3.93 -4.76
C GLU A 98 15.03 4.07 -5.46
N LEU A 99 15.05 4.19 -6.79
CA LEU A 99 13.83 4.29 -7.59
C LEU A 99 12.96 3.03 -7.44
N LEU A 100 13.55 1.83 -7.46
CA LEU A 100 12.78 0.59 -7.31
C LEU A 100 12.23 0.44 -5.89
N HIS A 101 13.06 0.79 -4.90
CA HIS A 101 12.65 0.78 -3.50
C HIS A 101 11.42 1.68 -3.29
N ILE A 102 11.44 2.89 -3.84
CA ILE A 102 10.34 3.86 -3.68
C ILE A 102 9.09 3.45 -4.46
N LEU A 103 9.24 2.88 -5.67
CA LEU A 103 8.10 2.39 -6.43
C LEU A 103 7.39 1.24 -5.71
N VAL A 104 8.12 0.23 -5.23
CA VAL A 104 7.55 -0.93 -4.53
C VAL A 104 6.94 -0.53 -3.18
N PHE A 105 7.64 0.34 -2.43
CA PHE A 105 7.14 0.86 -1.16
C PHE A 105 5.86 1.68 -1.36
N GLY A 106 5.88 2.63 -2.29
CA GLY A 106 4.73 3.50 -2.56
C GLY A 106 3.53 2.74 -3.14
N GLU A 107 3.78 1.76 -4.01
CA GLU A 107 2.73 0.89 -4.54
C GLU A 107 2.01 0.20 -3.40
N SER A 108 2.75 -0.45 -2.52
CA SER A 108 2.17 -1.27 -1.45
C SER A 108 1.43 -0.41 -0.43
N LEU A 109 2.03 0.73 -0.04
CA LEU A 109 1.41 1.67 0.90
C LEU A 109 0.06 2.22 0.40
N LEU A 110 -0.03 2.59 -0.88
CA LEU A 110 -1.28 3.11 -1.45
C LEU A 110 -2.26 1.99 -1.83
N ASN A 111 -1.76 0.83 -2.27
CA ASN A 111 -2.58 -0.34 -2.58
C ASN A 111 -3.40 -0.81 -1.38
N ASP A 112 -2.81 -0.82 -0.20
CA ASP A 112 -3.50 -1.18 1.05
C ASP A 112 -4.76 -0.33 1.26
N ALA A 113 -4.64 0.98 1.03
CA ALA A 113 -5.76 1.90 1.12
C ALA A 113 -6.83 1.62 0.05
N VAL A 114 -6.41 1.42 -1.19
CA VAL A 114 -7.31 1.11 -2.32
C VAL A 114 -8.05 -0.20 -2.09
N THR A 115 -7.37 -1.22 -1.58
CA THR A 115 -7.93 -2.54 -1.29
C THR A 115 -9.01 -2.48 -0.23
N VAL A 116 -8.79 -1.73 0.86
CA VAL A 116 -9.81 -1.59 1.93
C VAL A 116 -11.04 -0.83 1.42
N VAL A 117 -10.86 0.23 0.61
CA VAL A 117 -12.00 0.94 0.00
C VAL A 117 -12.78 -0.01 -0.93
N LEU A 118 -12.08 -0.80 -1.74
CA LEU A 118 -12.71 -1.76 -2.65
C LEU A 118 -13.42 -2.90 -1.91
N TYR A 119 -12.88 -3.34 -0.77
CA TYR A 119 -13.53 -4.30 0.13
C TYR A 119 -14.89 -3.77 0.60
N HIS A 120 -14.95 -2.57 1.18
CA HIS A 120 -16.20 -2.01 1.68
C HIS A 120 -17.22 -1.78 0.56
N LEU A 121 -16.77 -1.32 -0.61
CA LEU A 121 -17.62 -1.14 -1.77
C LEU A 121 -18.28 -2.47 -2.21
N PHE A 122 -17.51 -3.55 -2.32
CA PHE A 122 -18.06 -4.85 -2.72
C PHE A 122 -18.87 -5.52 -1.61
N GLU A 123 -18.56 -5.26 -0.35
CA GLU A 123 -19.35 -5.72 0.79
C GLU A 123 -20.74 -5.09 0.77
N GLU A 124 -20.83 -3.76 0.60
CA GLU A 124 -22.08 -3.01 0.51
C GLU A 124 -22.94 -3.48 -0.68
N PHE A 125 -22.33 -3.61 -1.87
CA PHE A 125 -23.03 -4.13 -3.05
C PHE A 125 -23.50 -5.59 -2.87
N SER A 126 -22.78 -6.39 -2.08
CA SER A 126 -23.17 -7.77 -1.82
C SER A 126 -24.38 -7.88 -0.89
N VAL A 127 -24.63 -6.87 -0.05
CA VAL A 127 -25.80 -6.81 0.83
C VAL A 127 -27.05 -6.39 0.04
N ASP A 128 -26.92 -5.43 -0.88
CA ASP A 128 -28.06 -4.91 -1.65
C ASP A 128 -28.54 -5.84 -2.78
N GLY A 129 -27.70 -6.78 -3.23
CA GLY A 129 -28.10 -7.94 -4.05
C GLY A 129 -28.47 -7.66 -5.52
N SER A 130 -28.67 -6.40 -5.92
CA SER A 130 -28.88 -5.98 -7.30
C SER A 130 -27.91 -4.88 -7.72
N VAL A 131 -27.04 -5.16 -8.70
CA VAL A 131 -26.10 -4.18 -9.24
C VAL A 131 -26.57 -3.74 -10.61
N THR A 132 -26.99 -2.49 -10.74
CA THR A 132 -27.23 -1.86 -12.04
C THR A 132 -25.97 -1.19 -12.58
N VAL A 133 -25.95 -0.88 -13.88
CA VAL A 133 -24.83 -0.15 -14.51
C VAL A 133 -24.65 1.23 -13.86
N LEU A 134 -25.74 1.84 -13.37
CA LEU A 134 -25.70 3.11 -12.65
C LEU A 134 -24.95 2.97 -11.31
N ASP A 135 -25.15 1.87 -10.60
CA ASP A 135 -24.46 1.58 -9.33
C ASP A 135 -22.96 1.37 -9.53
N GLY A 136 -22.56 0.83 -10.69
CA GLY A 136 -21.14 0.76 -11.07
C GLY A 136 -20.49 2.14 -11.21
N VAL A 137 -21.18 3.11 -11.85
CA VAL A 137 -20.68 4.49 -11.98
C VAL A 137 -20.66 5.20 -10.62
N LEU A 138 -21.71 5.02 -9.82
CA LEU A 138 -21.77 5.53 -8.46
C LEU A 138 -20.66 4.94 -7.59
N GLY A 139 -20.32 3.65 -7.77
CA GLY A 139 -19.21 3.01 -7.07
C GLY A 139 -17.85 3.63 -7.39
N VAL A 140 -17.59 3.99 -8.65
CA VAL A 140 -16.36 4.70 -9.04
C VAL A 140 -16.31 6.10 -8.42
N ILE A 141 -17.44 6.82 -8.41
CA ILE A 141 -17.51 8.15 -7.80
C ILE A 141 -17.31 8.03 -6.28
N SER A 142 -17.97 7.07 -5.63
CA SER A 142 -17.83 6.79 -4.20
C SER A 142 -16.38 6.47 -3.85
N PHE A 143 -15.73 5.59 -4.63
CA PHE A 143 -14.32 5.28 -4.48
C PHE A 143 -13.43 6.53 -4.49
N LEU A 144 -13.63 7.43 -5.45
CA LEU A 144 -12.86 8.69 -5.53
C LEU A 144 -13.16 9.62 -4.35
N VAL A 145 -14.43 9.75 -3.94
CA VAL A 145 -14.84 10.59 -2.80
C VAL A 145 -14.25 10.07 -1.49
N VAL A 146 -14.31 8.76 -1.25
CA VAL A 146 -13.78 8.11 -0.04
C VAL A 146 -12.26 8.24 0.02
N ALA A 147 -11.56 8.05 -1.11
CA ALA A 147 -10.10 8.17 -1.18
C ALA A 147 -9.63 9.63 -1.02
N LEU A 148 -10.19 10.57 -1.79
CA LEU A 148 -9.82 11.99 -1.73
C LEU A 148 -10.26 12.64 -0.41
N GLY A 149 -11.41 12.25 0.12
CA GLY A 149 -11.89 12.69 1.43
C GLY A 149 -10.94 12.27 2.54
N GLY A 150 -10.45 11.02 2.52
CA GLY A 150 -9.41 10.56 3.45
C GLY A 150 -8.15 11.41 3.39
N VAL A 151 -7.65 11.69 2.17
CA VAL A 151 -6.47 12.57 1.98
C VAL A 151 -6.72 13.97 2.53
N LEU A 152 -7.89 14.56 2.29
CA LEU A 152 -8.23 15.91 2.74
C LEU A 152 -8.28 16.00 4.26
N PHE A 153 -8.93 15.04 4.93
CA PHE A 153 -8.96 14.98 6.40
C PHE A 153 -7.57 14.72 6.98
N GLY A 154 -6.80 13.81 6.39
CA GLY A 154 -5.41 13.57 6.79
C GLY A 154 -4.55 14.83 6.69
N ALA A 155 -4.64 15.57 5.58
CA ALA A 155 -3.93 16.82 5.40
C ALA A 155 -4.35 17.90 6.40
N LEU A 156 -5.66 18.01 6.70
CA LEU A 156 -6.18 18.94 7.70
C LEU A 156 -5.57 18.67 9.09
N TYR A 157 -5.64 17.43 9.56
CA TYR A 157 -5.07 17.06 10.86
C TYR A 157 -3.55 17.10 10.87
N GLY A 158 -2.88 16.79 9.75
CA GLY A 158 -1.43 16.94 9.60
C GLY A 158 -0.99 18.41 9.72
N PHE A 159 -1.76 19.33 9.13
CA PHE A 159 -1.53 20.77 9.27
C PHE A 159 -1.77 21.26 10.71
N LEU A 160 -2.83 20.78 11.36
CA LEU A 160 -3.08 21.07 12.78
C LEU A 160 -1.95 20.54 13.67
N ALA A 161 -1.44 19.34 13.42
CA ALA A 161 -0.30 18.79 14.13
C ALA A 161 0.96 19.65 13.95
N ALA A 162 1.23 20.07 12.72
CA ALA A 162 2.32 20.99 12.39
C ALA A 162 2.19 22.33 13.13
N LEU A 163 0.99 22.92 13.14
CA LEU A 163 0.73 24.18 13.83
C LEU A 163 0.89 24.06 15.34
N THR A 164 0.32 23.03 15.96
CA THR A 164 0.42 22.79 17.41
C THR A 164 1.86 22.51 17.84
N SER A 165 2.63 21.79 17.01
CA SER A 165 4.04 21.50 17.30
C SER A 165 4.88 22.78 17.45
N ARG A 166 4.55 23.84 16.71
CA ARG A 166 5.23 25.14 16.80
C ARG A 166 5.07 25.81 18.16
N PHE A 167 3.96 25.59 18.86
CA PHE A 167 3.66 26.21 20.15
C PHE A 167 4.09 25.35 21.36
N THR A 168 4.61 24.14 21.14
CA THR A 168 4.94 23.16 22.21
C THR A 168 6.39 23.29 22.73
N SER A 169 7.07 24.39 22.44
CA SER A 169 8.50 24.59 22.77
C SER A 169 8.84 24.50 24.27
N HIS A 170 7.89 24.76 25.16
CA HIS A 170 8.08 24.77 26.61
C HIS A 170 7.95 23.39 27.29
N THR A 171 7.35 22.38 26.64
CA THR A 171 7.07 21.05 27.23
C THR A 171 7.44 19.91 26.28
N ARG A 172 8.75 19.69 26.10
CA ARG A 172 9.31 18.74 25.11
C ARG A 172 8.85 17.28 25.23
N VAL A 173 8.39 16.86 26.41
CA VAL A 173 7.91 15.48 26.66
C VAL A 173 6.60 15.20 25.91
N ILE A 174 5.81 16.24 25.60
CA ILE A 174 4.48 16.10 24.98
C ILE A 174 4.59 16.10 23.44
N GLU A 175 5.69 16.57 22.86
CA GLU A 175 5.86 16.70 21.41
C GLU A 175 5.62 15.38 20.66
N PRO A 176 6.17 14.22 21.11
CA PRO A 176 5.86 12.94 20.49
C PRO A 176 4.38 12.57 20.59
N LEU A 177 3.75 12.83 21.73
CA LEU A 177 2.35 12.48 21.98
C LEU A 177 1.40 13.15 20.98
N PHE A 178 1.66 14.40 20.61
CA PHE A 178 0.83 15.10 19.62
C PHE A 178 0.90 14.46 18.23
N ALA A 179 2.08 13.98 17.80
CA ALA A 179 2.21 13.31 16.51
C ALA A 179 1.31 12.06 16.44
N PHE A 180 1.26 11.26 17.50
CA PHE A 180 0.36 10.10 17.58
C PHE A 180 -1.11 10.52 17.69
N LEU A 181 -1.41 11.47 18.57
CA LEU A 181 -2.78 11.90 18.84
C LEU A 181 -3.47 12.42 17.57
N TYR A 182 -2.83 13.33 16.84
CA TYR A 182 -3.41 13.89 15.62
C TYR A 182 -3.54 12.85 14.50
N SER A 183 -2.59 11.93 14.40
CA SER A 183 -2.67 10.83 13.42
C SER A 183 -3.86 9.90 13.71
N TYR A 184 -4.03 9.50 14.97
CA TYR A 184 -5.19 8.69 15.38
C TYR A 184 -6.52 9.45 15.26
N MET A 185 -6.54 10.76 15.56
CA MET A 185 -7.73 11.58 15.33
C MET A 185 -8.09 11.67 13.85
N ALA A 186 -7.10 11.80 12.96
CA ALA A 186 -7.31 11.76 11.51
C ALA A 186 -7.94 10.42 11.08
N TYR A 187 -7.41 9.31 11.59
CA TYR A 187 -7.95 7.98 11.33
C TYR A 187 -9.41 7.84 11.79
N LEU A 188 -9.67 8.11 13.07
CA LEU A 188 -11.00 7.94 13.67
C LEU A 188 -12.04 8.88 13.06
N SER A 189 -11.67 10.13 12.77
CA SER A 189 -12.57 11.07 12.11
C SER A 189 -12.95 10.60 10.70
N ALA A 190 -11.99 10.09 9.92
CA ALA A 190 -12.26 9.56 8.59
C ALA A 190 -13.20 8.33 8.67
N GLU A 191 -12.97 7.40 9.59
CA GLU A 191 -13.85 6.24 9.80
C GLU A 191 -15.29 6.65 10.19
N VAL A 192 -15.46 7.67 11.05
CA VAL A 192 -16.79 8.19 11.42
C VAL A 192 -17.55 8.79 10.24
N PHE A 193 -16.83 9.40 9.29
CA PHE A 193 -17.42 9.94 8.05
C PHE A 193 -17.49 8.93 6.91
N HIS A 194 -17.21 7.65 7.15
CA HIS A 194 -17.13 6.60 6.13
C HIS A 194 -16.14 6.93 4.99
N LEU A 195 -15.06 7.65 5.32
CA LEU A 195 -13.95 7.96 4.43
C LEU A 195 -12.78 6.99 4.68
N SER A 196 -11.78 6.97 3.79
CA SER A 196 -10.63 6.07 3.97
C SER A 196 -9.74 6.52 5.12
N GLY A 197 -9.84 5.84 6.28
CA GLY A 197 -8.97 6.07 7.43
C GLY A 197 -7.50 5.83 7.14
N ILE A 198 -7.20 4.83 6.30
CA ILE A 198 -5.83 4.53 5.86
C ILE A 198 -5.23 5.69 5.07
N MET A 199 -5.96 6.23 4.08
CA MET A 199 -5.49 7.40 3.34
C MET A 199 -5.32 8.61 4.25
N ALA A 200 -6.18 8.77 5.26
CA ALA A 200 -6.06 9.84 6.23
C ALA A 200 -4.78 9.73 7.07
N LEU A 201 -4.40 8.53 7.52
CA LEU A 201 -3.14 8.30 8.23
C LEU A 201 -1.92 8.60 7.36
N ILE A 202 -1.91 8.12 6.12
CA ILE A 202 -0.79 8.34 5.19
C ILE A 202 -0.64 9.83 4.90
N ALA A 203 -1.74 10.51 4.57
CA ALA A 203 -1.73 11.94 4.29
C ALA A 203 -1.35 12.77 5.52
N CYS A 204 -1.85 12.40 6.71
CA CYS A 204 -1.47 13.05 7.97
C CYS A 204 0.03 12.91 8.23
N GLY A 205 0.57 11.68 8.15
CA GLY A 205 1.99 11.39 8.30
C GLY A 205 2.89 12.16 7.33
N ALA A 206 2.53 12.13 6.04
CA ALA A 206 3.28 12.79 4.98
C ALA A 206 3.28 14.33 5.14
N VAL A 207 2.14 14.94 5.48
CA VAL A 207 2.04 16.38 5.70
C VAL A 207 2.73 16.80 6.98
N MET A 208 2.58 16.06 8.08
CA MET A 208 3.10 16.49 9.38
C MET A 208 4.62 16.36 9.49
N ARG A 209 5.22 15.32 8.87
CA ARG A 209 6.65 14.99 8.99
C ARG A 209 7.59 16.20 8.79
N PRO A 210 7.61 16.91 7.64
CA PRO A 210 8.60 17.97 7.40
C PRO A 210 8.53 19.12 8.41
N TYR A 211 7.32 19.48 8.85
CA TYR A 211 7.13 20.57 9.82
C TYR A 211 7.48 20.14 11.23
N ILE A 212 7.10 18.92 11.62
CA ILE A 212 7.41 18.36 12.93
C ILE A 212 8.92 18.15 13.07
N GLU A 213 9.61 17.64 12.04
CA GLU A 213 11.08 17.49 12.05
C GLU A 213 11.80 18.84 12.20
N ALA A 214 11.25 19.92 11.65
CA ALA A 214 11.82 21.27 11.79
C ALA A 214 11.50 21.95 13.13
N ASN A 215 10.35 21.66 13.73
CA ASN A 215 9.88 22.33 14.96
C ASN A 215 10.34 21.63 16.25
N ILE A 216 10.60 20.31 16.20
CA ILE A 216 10.86 19.47 17.38
C ILE A 216 12.37 19.33 17.66
N SER A 217 12.72 19.09 18.93
CA SER A 217 14.10 18.79 19.32
C SER A 217 14.61 17.41 18.83
N HIS A 218 15.91 17.27 18.56
CA HIS A 218 16.52 15.99 18.13
C HIS A 218 16.21 14.80 19.07
N LYS A 219 16.12 15.04 20.38
CA LYS A 219 15.78 13.99 21.35
C LYS A 219 14.37 13.47 21.12
N SER A 220 13.39 14.37 20.97
CA SER A 220 11.99 14.02 20.72
C SER A 220 11.79 13.37 19.34
N HIS A 221 12.49 13.84 18.31
CA HIS A 221 12.48 13.20 16.98
C HIS A 221 12.96 11.74 17.05
N THR A 222 14.06 11.51 17.77
CA THR A 222 14.60 10.17 18.00
C THR A 222 13.60 9.29 18.75
N THR A 223 12.91 9.85 19.76
CA THR A 223 11.84 9.15 20.49
C THR A 223 10.67 8.77 19.56
N ILE A 224 10.16 9.70 18.74
CA ILE A 224 9.09 9.42 17.77
C ILE A 224 9.50 8.28 16.85
N LYS A 225 10.74 8.34 16.33
CA LYS A 225 11.26 7.33 15.41
C LYS A 225 11.33 5.93 16.01
N TYR A 226 11.99 5.77 17.15
CA TYR A 226 12.10 4.44 17.75
C TYR A 226 10.76 3.93 18.26
N PHE A 227 9.89 4.81 18.76
CA PHE A 227 8.58 4.43 19.26
C PHE A 227 7.64 3.99 18.14
N LEU A 228 7.57 4.73 17.02
CA LEU A 228 6.81 4.32 15.83
C LEU A 228 7.31 2.99 15.30
N LYS A 229 8.64 2.85 15.15
CA LYS A 229 9.21 1.63 14.60
C LYS A 229 8.97 0.41 15.48
N MET A 230 9.08 0.59 16.80
CA MET A 230 8.77 -0.44 17.78
C MET A 230 7.28 -0.82 17.75
N LEU A 231 6.37 0.15 17.75
CA LEU A 231 4.93 -0.13 17.70
C LEU A 231 4.52 -0.82 16.40
N SER A 232 5.01 -0.35 15.25
CA SER A 232 4.79 -0.98 13.95
C SER A 232 5.27 -2.43 13.94
N SER A 233 6.49 -2.68 14.41
CA SER A 233 7.07 -4.03 14.47
C SER A 233 6.30 -4.97 15.43
N ILE A 234 5.84 -4.46 16.58
CA ILE A 234 5.00 -5.24 17.50
C ILE A 234 3.67 -5.59 16.82
N SER A 235 3.02 -4.61 16.19
CA SER A 235 1.78 -4.84 15.46
C SER A 235 1.95 -5.89 14.36
N GLU A 236 2.96 -5.77 13.49
CA GLU A 236 3.25 -6.76 12.44
C GLU A 236 3.47 -8.16 13.01
N THR A 237 4.26 -8.27 14.09
CA THR A 237 4.54 -9.55 14.76
C THR A 237 3.26 -10.20 15.29
N LEU A 238 2.39 -9.41 15.93
CA LEU A 238 1.09 -9.90 16.41
C LEU A 238 0.20 -10.39 15.27
N ILE A 239 0.19 -9.70 14.13
CA ILE A 239 -0.58 -10.11 12.95
C ILE A 239 -0.11 -11.47 12.43
N PHE A 240 1.20 -11.67 12.31
CA PHE A 240 1.76 -12.96 11.90
C PHE A 240 1.52 -14.09 12.92
N ILE A 241 1.57 -13.78 14.22
CA ILE A 241 1.18 -14.75 15.26
C ILE A 241 -0.29 -15.13 15.10
N PHE A 242 -1.19 -14.17 14.88
CA PHE A 242 -2.61 -14.46 14.66
C PHE A 242 -2.85 -15.25 13.38
N LEU A 243 -2.12 -14.96 12.30
CA LEU A 243 -2.16 -15.76 11.08
C LEU A 243 -1.75 -17.22 11.36
N GLY A 244 -0.69 -17.43 12.15
CA GLY A 244 -0.25 -18.75 12.57
C GLY A 244 -1.30 -19.49 13.41
N VAL A 245 -1.89 -18.82 14.41
CA VAL A 245 -2.96 -19.40 15.24
C VAL A 245 -4.20 -19.73 14.42
N ALA A 246 -4.63 -18.82 13.53
CA ALA A 246 -5.78 -19.03 12.66
C ALA A 246 -5.59 -20.20 11.68
N THR A 247 -4.35 -20.57 11.37
CA THR A 247 -4.02 -21.73 10.53
C THR A 247 -4.07 -23.05 11.29
N VAL A 248 -3.88 -23.02 12.61
CA VAL A 248 -3.87 -24.23 13.45
C VAL A 248 -5.25 -24.50 14.07
N ASP A 249 -5.90 -23.45 14.57
CA ASP A 249 -7.19 -23.52 15.28
C ASP A 249 -8.40 -23.29 14.35
N GLY A 250 -8.16 -22.78 13.13
CA GLY A 250 -9.20 -22.44 12.17
C GLY A 250 -9.98 -23.66 11.65
N ARG A 251 -11.30 -23.51 11.49
CA ARG A 251 -12.08 -24.47 10.70
C ARG A 251 -11.76 -24.26 9.22
N HIS A 252 -10.99 -25.16 8.64
CA HIS A 252 -10.61 -25.10 7.23
C HIS A 252 -11.53 -25.95 6.36
N SER A 253 -12.28 -25.30 5.47
CA SER A 253 -12.98 -25.97 4.37
C SER A 253 -12.07 -26.02 3.15
N TRP A 254 -11.37 -27.15 3.01
CA TRP A 254 -10.37 -27.30 1.96
C TRP A 254 -11.01 -27.70 0.62
N ASN A 255 -10.99 -26.79 -0.34
CA ASN A 255 -11.29 -27.10 -1.74
C ASN A 255 -10.02 -27.01 -2.58
N TRP A 256 -9.50 -28.16 -3.01
CA TRP A 256 -8.24 -28.26 -3.76
C TRP A 256 -8.24 -27.41 -5.04
N ILE A 257 -9.36 -27.38 -5.75
CA ILE A 257 -9.49 -26.65 -7.03
C ILE A 257 -9.44 -25.16 -6.76
N PHE A 258 -10.27 -24.67 -5.83
CA PHE A 258 -10.36 -23.24 -5.51
C PHE A 258 -9.03 -22.69 -4.95
N VAL A 259 -8.42 -23.40 -3.99
CA VAL A 259 -7.19 -22.95 -3.33
C VAL A 259 -6.01 -22.93 -4.31
N THR A 260 -5.81 -24.03 -5.06
CA THR A 260 -4.68 -24.11 -6.01
C THR A 260 -4.83 -23.09 -7.14
N MET A 261 -6.04 -22.92 -7.67
CA MET A 261 -6.29 -21.93 -8.72
C MET A 261 -6.11 -20.50 -8.20
N SER A 262 -6.51 -20.22 -6.96
CA SER A 262 -6.29 -18.90 -6.35
C SER A 262 -4.80 -18.55 -6.27
N VAL A 263 -3.93 -19.49 -5.88
CA VAL A 263 -2.47 -19.29 -5.84
C VAL A 263 -1.92 -19.04 -7.25
N VAL A 264 -2.26 -19.89 -8.22
CA VAL A 264 -1.77 -19.75 -9.60
C VAL A 264 -2.25 -18.46 -10.24
N LEU A 265 -3.53 -18.14 -10.12
CA LEU A 265 -4.11 -16.91 -10.65
C LEU A 265 -3.50 -15.67 -10.01
N CYS A 266 -3.21 -15.69 -8.70
CA CYS A 266 -2.56 -14.58 -8.02
C CYS A 266 -1.17 -14.28 -8.63
N LEU A 267 -0.37 -15.31 -8.88
CA LEU A 267 0.95 -15.14 -9.52
C LEU A 267 0.84 -14.64 -10.96
N VAL A 268 -0.06 -15.24 -11.75
CA VAL A 268 -0.24 -14.89 -13.16
C VAL A 268 -0.80 -13.47 -13.32
N ALA A 269 -1.82 -13.12 -12.53
CA ALA A 269 -2.43 -11.79 -12.54
C ALA A 269 -1.39 -10.70 -12.29
N ARG A 270 -0.50 -10.94 -11.31
CA ARG A 270 0.56 -10.02 -10.94
C ARG A 270 1.57 -9.81 -12.07
N VAL A 271 2.05 -10.89 -12.69
CA VAL A 271 3.01 -10.80 -13.81
C VAL A 271 2.39 -10.07 -14.99
N ILE A 272 1.17 -10.43 -15.40
CA ILE A 272 0.48 -9.79 -16.53
C ILE A 272 0.20 -8.31 -16.22
N GLY A 273 -0.28 -8.01 -15.02
CA GLY A 273 -0.59 -6.64 -14.59
C GLY A 273 0.64 -5.75 -14.59
N VAL A 274 1.75 -6.20 -14.02
CA VAL A 274 3.00 -5.42 -13.99
C VAL A 274 3.57 -5.24 -15.39
N VAL A 275 3.63 -6.28 -16.22
CA VAL A 275 4.13 -6.16 -17.61
C VAL A 275 3.23 -5.25 -18.46
N GLY A 276 1.91 -5.36 -18.34
CA GLY A 276 0.96 -4.51 -19.05
C GLY A 276 1.05 -3.05 -18.63
N LEU A 277 1.08 -2.76 -17.33
CA LEU A 277 1.19 -1.39 -16.82
C LEU A 277 2.54 -0.77 -17.15
N THR A 278 3.63 -1.53 -17.01
CA THR A 278 4.97 -1.03 -17.32
C THR A 278 5.14 -0.73 -18.81
N PHE A 279 4.48 -1.47 -19.71
CA PHE A 279 4.44 -1.14 -21.13
C PHE A 279 3.81 0.24 -21.39
N ILE A 280 2.70 0.55 -20.71
CA ILE A 280 2.03 1.86 -20.82
C ILE A 280 2.92 2.95 -20.20
N ILE A 281 3.44 2.73 -18.99
CA ILE A 281 4.25 3.70 -18.25
C ILE A 281 5.55 4.03 -19.00
N ASN A 282 6.23 3.02 -19.59
CA ASN A 282 7.47 3.21 -20.34
C ASN A 282 7.31 4.08 -21.60
N LYS A 283 6.07 4.31 -22.06
CA LYS A 283 5.79 5.24 -23.17
C LYS A 283 5.84 6.70 -22.73
N PHE A 284 5.48 6.99 -21.48
CA PHE A 284 5.41 8.35 -20.93
C PHE A 284 6.63 8.73 -20.10
N ARG A 285 7.49 7.77 -19.74
CA ARG A 285 8.62 7.98 -18.81
C ARG A 285 9.96 8.18 -19.53
N ILE A 286 10.73 9.14 -19.05
CA ILE A 286 12.11 9.42 -19.50
C ILE A 286 13.05 8.30 -19.04
N VAL A 287 12.97 7.88 -17.77
CA VAL A 287 13.74 6.75 -17.21
C VAL A 287 12.90 5.47 -17.29
N LYS A 288 13.18 4.64 -18.30
CA LYS A 288 12.44 3.40 -18.54
C LYS A 288 12.76 2.32 -17.51
N LEU A 289 11.73 1.59 -17.09
CA LEU A 289 11.88 0.38 -16.29
C LEU A 289 12.37 -0.75 -17.19
N THR A 290 13.50 -1.36 -16.83
CA THR A 290 14.05 -2.50 -17.59
C THR A 290 13.25 -3.77 -17.31
N THR A 291 13.37 -4.78 -18.17
CA THR A 291 12.71 -6.08 -17.99
C THR A 291 13.11 -6.77 -16.67
N LYS A 292 14.34 -6.53 -16.20
CA LYS A 292 14.81 -6.98 -14.88
C LYS A 292 14.03 -6.31 -13.75
N ASP A 293 13.85 -5.00 -13.84
CA ASP A 293 13.09 -4.21 -12.87
C ASP A 293 11.63 -4.65 -12.80
N GLN A 294 11.01 -4.90 -13.96
CA GLN A 294 9.64 -5.40 -14.07
C GLN A 294 9.48 -6.76 -13.38
N PHE A 295 10.43 -7.67 -13.60
CA PHE A 295 10.42 -8.98 -12.97
C PHE A 295 10.54 -8.88 -11.45
N ILE A 296 11.39 -7.98 -10.95
CA ILE A 296 11.57 -7.74 -9.51
C ILE A 296 10.30 -7.16 -8.88
N ILE A 297 9.65 -6.18 -9.53
CA ILE A 297 8.39 -5.58 -9.05
C ILE A 297 7.25 -6.61 -9.07
N ALA A 298 7.20 -7.46 -10.10
CA ALA A 298 6.20 -8.53 -10.18
C ALA A 298 6.43 -9.62 -9.11
N TYR A 299 7.68 -10.04 -8.90
CA TYR A 299 8.03 -11.08 -7.94
C TYR A 299 7.96 -10.59 -6.48
N GLY A 300 8.25 -9.32 -6.25
CA GLY A 300 8.22 -8.69 -4.93
C GLY A 300 6.82 -8.32 -4.42
N GLY A 301 5.77 -8.64 -5.16
CA GLY A 301 4.39 -8.41 -4.74
C GLY A 301 3.86 -9.45 -3.75
N LEU A 302 4.45 -9.52 -2.55
CA LEU A 302 4.04 -10.49 -1.53
C LEU A 302 2.65 -10.16 -0.98
N ARG A 303 1.89 -11.14 -0.49
CA ARG A 303 0.63 -10.90 0.24
C ARG A 303 0.91 -10.88 1.73
N GLY A 304 0.21 -10.04 2.48
CA GLY A 304 0.53 -9.87 3.90
C GLY A 304 -0.65 -9.58 4.80
N ALA A 305 -0.35 -8.85 5.87
CA ALA A 305 -1.17 -8.62 7.05
C ALA A 305 -2.61 -8.16 6.76
N ILE A 306 -2.79 -7.25 5.80
CA ILE A 306 -4.08 -6.61 5.50
C ILE A 306 -5.03 -7.56 4.75
N ALA A 307 -4.50 -8.43 3.88
CA ALA A 307 -5.31 -9.46 3.23
C ALA A 307 -5.89 -10.44 4.27
N PHE A 308 -5.08 -10.82 5.26
CA PHE A 308 -5.52 -11.68 6.36
C PHE A 308 -6.62 -11.01 7.20
N SER A 309 -6.46 -9.74 7.54
CA SER A 309 -7.40 -9.03 8.40
C SER A 309 -8.77 -8.82 7.76
N LEU A 310 -8.79 -8.43 6.49
CA LEU A 310 -10.03 -8.28 5.72
C LEU A 310 -10.74 -9.62 5.56
N GLY A 311 -10.00 -10.71 5.34
CA GLY A 311 -10.57 -12.06 5.31
C GLY A 311 -11.22 -12.48 6.64
N PHE A 312 -10.72 -11.98 7.77
CA PHE A 312 -11.28 -12.25 9.09
C PHE A 312 -12.45 -11.32 9.46
N LEU A 313 -12.51 -10.12 8.87
CA LEU A 313 -13.62 -9.17 9.06
C LEU A 313 -14.92 -9.66 8.41
N LEU A 314 -14.82 -10.49 7.38
CA LEU A 314 -15.95 -10.99 6.61
C LEU A 314 -17.04 -11.61 7.50
N ASN A 315 -18.28 -11.14 7.39
CA ASN A 315 -19.36 -11.65 8.24
C ASN A 315 -19.81 -13.06 7.80
N LYS A 316 -19.97 -13.98 8.77
CA LYS A 316 -20.39 -15.38 8.51
C LYS A 316 -21.82 -15.47 8.02
N ASP A 317 -22.69 -14.55 8.47
CA ASP A 317 -24.11 -14.59 8.15
C ASP A 317 -24.40 -14.20 6.70
N HIS A 318 -23.59 -13.29 6.13
CA HIS A 318 -23.71 -12.85 4.74
C HIS A 318 -22.91 -13.73 3.77
N PHE A 319 -21.81 -14.34 4.23
CA PHE A 319 -20.92 -15.17 3.40
C PHE A 319 -20.76 -16.57 3.99
N PRO A 320 -21.65 -17.53 3.67
CA PRO A 320 -21.59 -18.89 4.19
C PRO A 320 -20.32 -19.65 3.77
N MET A 321 -19.64 -19.22 2.69
CA MET A 321 -18.36 -19.78 2.23
C MET A 321 -17.12 -19.03 2.76
N ARG A 322 -17.26 -18.19 3.79
CA ARG A 322 -16.15 -17.45 4.41
C ARG A 322 -14.96 -18.36 4.77
N ASP A 323 -15.22 -19.52 5.36
CA ASP A 323 -14.15 -20.42 5.83
C ASP A 323 -13.29 -20.93 4.66
N MET A 324 -13.87 -21.06 3.46
CA MET A 324 -13.16 -21.46 2.25
C MET A 324 -12.27 -20.32 1.74
N PHE A 325 -12.80 -19.10 1.71
CA PHE A 325 -12.05 -17.90 1.34
C PHE A 325 -10.89 -17.64 2.29
N LEU A 326 -11.13 -17.77 3.59
CA LEU A 326 -10.12 -17.60 4.62
C LEU A 326 -9.00 -18.65 4.45
N THR A 327 -9.34 -19.91 4.19
CA THR A 327 -8.35 -20.97 3.92
C THR A 327 -7.53 -20.68 2.66
N ALA A 328 -8.17 -20.16 1.60
CA ALA A 328 -7.47 -19.78 0.38
C ALA A 328 -6.55 -18.55 0.58
N ILE A 329 -7.01 -17.51 1.29
CA ILE A 329 -6.21 -16.32 1.63
C ILE A 329 -4.98 -16.73 2.44
N ILE A 330 -5.16 -17.54 3.48
CA ILE A 330 -4.05 -18.06 4.29
C ILE A 330 -3.05 -18.80 3.40
N THR A 331 -3.52 -19.71 2.54
CA THR A 331 -2.64 -20.48 1.65
C THR A 331 -1.86 -19.58 0.69
N VAL A 332 -2.50 -18.56 0.11
CA VAL A 332 -1.84 -17.58 -0.74
C VAL A 332 -0.78 -16.81 0.04
N ILE A 333 -1.09 -16.31 1.24
CA ILE A 333 -0.14 -15.57 2.08
C ILE A 333 1.06 -16.47 2.41
N PHE A 334 0.85 -17.70 2.89
CA PHE A 334 1.93 -18.63 3.18
C PHE A 334 2.80 -18.90 1.96
N PHE A 335 2.18 -19.13 0.79
CA PHE A 335 2.93 -19.36 -0.43
C PHE A 335 3.77 -18.12 -0.81
N THR A 336 3.19 -16.93 -0.81
CA THR A 336 3.95 -15.72 -1.19
C THR A 336 5.03 -15.36 -0.16
N VAL A 337 4.71 -15.33 1.14
CA VAL A 337 5.66 -14.89 2.17
C VAL A 337 6.81 -15.89 2.34
N PHE A 338 6.52 -17.19 2.42
CA PHE A 338 7.59 -18.17 2.62
C PHE A 338 8.32 -18.50 1.32
N VAL A 339 7.60 -18.82 0.23
CA VAL A 339 8.26 -19.23 -1.01
C VAL A 339 8.87 -18.02 -1.70
N GLN A 340 8.10 -16.99 -2.02
CA GLN A 340 8.64 -15.82 -2.74
C GLN A 340 9.54 -14.97 -1.83
N GLY A 341 9.19 -14.80 -0.56
CA GLY A 341 10.02 -14.03 0.39
C GLY A 341 11.39 -14.66 0.64
N MET A 342 11.52 -15.99 0.77
CA MET A 342 12.84 -16.63 0.93
C MET A 342 13.67 -16.63 -0.36
N THR A 343 13.01 -16.71 -1.51
CA THR A 343 13.69 -16.83 -2.82
C THR A 343 14.02 -15.49 -3.47
N ILE A 344 13.47 -14.37 -2.99
CA ILE A 344 13.73 -13.06 -3.60
C ILE A 344 15.20 -12.62 -3.49
N LYS A 345 15.85 -12.86 -2.35
CA LYS A 345 17.26 -12.51 -2.13
C LYS A 345 18.19 -13.18 -3.15
N PRO A 346 18.24 -14.53 -3.26
CA PRO A 346 19.11 -15.17 -4.25
C PRO A 346 18.73 -14.79 -5.69
N LEU A 347 17.45 -14.55 -5.97
CA LEU A 347 16.97 -14.17 -7.30
C LEU A 347 17.45 -12.77 -7.72
N VAL A 348 17.40 -11.80 -6.82
CA VAL A 348 17.91 -10.44 -7.04
C VAL A 348 19.43 -10.43 -7.22
N GLU A 349 20.16 -11.21 -6.40
CA GLU A 349 21.61 -11.36 -6.54
C GLU A 349 21.98 -11.98 -7.90
N LEU A 350 21.25 -13.01 -8.33
CA LEU A 350 21.44 -13.66 -9.63
C LEU A 350 21.16 -12.72 -10.81
N LEU A 351 20.14 -11.87 -10.72
CA LEU A 351 19.78 -10.96 -11.81
C LEU A 351 20.80 -9.83 -12.03
N ALA A 352 21.82 -9.71 -11.18
CA ALA A 352 22.86 -8.68 -11.23
C ALA A 352 22.25 -7.29 -11.46
N VAL A 353 21.25 -6.96 -10.63
CA VAL A 353 20.60 -5.66 -10.63
C VAL A 353 21.66 -4.61 -10.34
N LYS A 354 21.62 -3.49 -11.06
CA LYS A 354 22.54 -2.36 -10.81
C LYS A 354 22.43 -1.98 -9.33
N LYS A 355 23.45 -2.32 -8.54
CA LYS A 355 23.59 -1.86 -7.17
C LYS A 355 23.72 -0.34 -7.22
N LYS A 356 23.11 0.33 -6.25
CA LYS A 356 23.33 1.75 -5.98
C LYS A 356 24.84 1.93 -5.87
N GLN A 357 25.45 2.58 -6.87
CA GLN A 357 26.81 3.04 -6.73
C GLN A 357 26.76 4.11 -5.65
N GLU A 358 27.17 3.77 -4.43
CA GLU A 358 27.55 4.75 -3.42
C GLU A 358 28.84 5.47 -3.86
N ALA A 359 28.85 6.05 -5.06
CA ALA A 359 29.72 7.17 -5.30
C ALA A 359 29.09 8.31 -4.50
N LYS A 360 29.65 8.65 -3.32
CA LYS A 360 29.46 9.99 -2.76
C LYS A 360 29.73 10.94 -3.91
N ARG A 361 28.69 11.62 -4.40
CA ARG A 361 28.87 12.67 -5.40
C ARG A 361 29.99 13.56 -4.88
N SER A 362 30.98 13.78 -5.73
CA SER A 362 31.99 14.79 -5.44
C SER A 362 31.26 16.08 -5.08
N ILE A 363 31.77 16.88 -4.14
CA ILE A 363 31.23 18.22 -3.87
C ILE A 363 31.06 18.99 -5.19
N ASN A 364 31.94 18.74 -6.16
CA ASN A 364 31.86 19.34 -7.48
C ASN A 364 30.67 18.84 -8.33
N GLU A 365 30.32 17.55 -8.23
CA GLU A 365 29.11 17.01 -8.86
C GLU A 365 27.84 17.56 -8.20
N GLU A 366 27.82 17.65 -6.88
CA GLU A 366 26.67 18.20 -6.13
C GLU A 366 26.43 19.66 -6.53
N ILE A 367 27.48 20.48 -6.54
CA ILE A 367 27.42 21.89 -6.96
C ILE A 367 26.99 22.02 -8.42
N HIS A 368 27.56 21.21 -9.33
CA HIS A 368 27.16 21.27 -10.73
C HIS A 368 25.71 20.83 -10.95
N THR A 369 25.24 19.83 -10.21
CA THR A 369 23.86 19.34 -10.33
C THR A 369 22.87 20.40 -9.80
N GLN A 370 23.13 20.98 -8.62
CA GLN A 370 22.30 22.07 -8.08
C GLN A 370 22.33 23.30 -9.00
N PHE A 371 23.50 23.66 -9.50
CA PHE A 371 23.64 24.79 -10.42
C PHE A 371 22.84 24.56 -11.70
N LEU A 372 22.94 23.38 -12.32
CA LEU A 372 22.18 23.03 -13.52
C LEU A 372 20.67 23.01 -13.26
N ASP A 373 20.22 22.47 -12.13
CA ASP A 373 18.81 22.48 -11.74
C ASP A 373 18.29 23.93 -11.64
N HIS A 374 18.97 24.81 -10.91
CA HIS A 374 18.58 26.23 -10.80
C HIS A 374 18.63 26.97 -12.14
N LEU A 375 19.59 26.64 -13.03
CA LEU A 375 19.70 27.24 -14.35
C LEU A 375 18.54 26.81 -15.25
N LEU A 376 18.18 25.51 -15.23
CA LEU A 376 17.02 24.98 -15.94
C LEU A 376 15.72 25.60 -15.43
N THR A 377 15.54 25.75 -14.12
CA THR A 377 14.39 26.46 -13.54
C THR A 377 14.33 27.91 -14.01
N GLY A 378 15.46 28.62 -14.03
CA GLY A 378 15.54 29.99 -14.55
C GLY A 378 15.23 30.10 -16.04
N ILE A 379 15.66 29.12 -16.85
CA ILE A 379 15.32 29.06 -18.28
C ILE A 379 13.82 28.76 -18.47
N GLU A 380 13.26 27.83 -17.71
CA GLU A 380 11.83 27.49 -17.73
C GLU A 380 10.96 28.73 -17.37
N ASP A 381 11.39 29.52 -16.38
CA ASP A 381 10.75 30.78 -15.99
C ASP A 381 10.80 31.85 -17.07
N ILE A 382 11.96 32.03 -17.72
CA ILE A 382 12.13 33.02 -18.79
C ILE A 382 11.38 32.61 -20.06
N CYS A 383 11.35 31.31 -20.38
CA CYS A 383 10.62 30.78 -21.53
C CYS A 383 9.10 30.68 -21.32
N GLY A 384 8.60 30.91 -20.09
CA GLY A 384 7.17 30.81 -19.77
C GLY A 384 6.63 29.38 -19.88
N HIS A 385 7.49 28.36 -19.76
CA HIS A 385 7.11 26.96 -19.78
C HIS A 385 7.22 26.39 -18.38
N TYR A 386 6.07 26.08 -17.77
CA TYR A 386 6.00 25.46 -16.46
C TYR A 386 6.24 23.95 -16.56
N GLY A 387 7.53 23.58 -16.58
CA GLY A 387 8.01 22.21 -16.67
C GLY A 387 8.19 21.54 -15.30
N HIS A 388 8.83 20.38 -15.32
CA HIS A 388 9.08 19.57 -14.13
C HIS A 388 9.99 20.27 -13.10
N HIS A 389 10.90 21.16 -13.55
CA HIS A 389 11.85 21.85 -12.67
C HIS A 389 11.21 23.05 -11.95
N HIS A 390 10.31 23.79 -12.61
CA HIS A 390 9.53 24.85 -11.95
C HIS A 390 8.72 24.36 -10.75
N TRP A 391 8.10 23.19 -10.85
CA TRP A 391 7.34 22.60 -9.74
C TRP A 391 8.25 22.01 -8.66
N LYS A 392 9.48 21.60 -9.01
CA LYS A 392 10.47 21.07 -8.08
C LYS A 392 11.04 22.12 -7.13
N ASP A 393 11.17 23.38 -7.56
CA ASP A 393 11.74 24.47 -6.74
C ASP A 393 10.71 25.12 -5.79
N LYS A 394 9.40 24.89 -6.04
CA LYS A 394 8.29 25.41 -5.23
C LYS A 394 7.75 24.44 -4.16
N LEU A 395 8.11 23.15 -4.22
CA LEU A 395 7.76 22.10 -3.27
C LEU A 395 8.91 21.83 -2.30
#